data_AF-A0A524Q369-F1
#
_entry.id   AF-A0A524Q369-F1
#
_cell.length_a   1.000
_cell.length_b   1.000
_cell.length_c   1.000
_cell.angle_alpha   90.00
_cell.angle_beta   90.00
_cell.angle_gamma   90.00
#
_symmetry.space_group_name_H-M   'P 1'
#
loop_
_entity.id
_entity.type
_entity.pdbx_description
1 polymer ?
#
loop_
_entity_poly.entity_id
_entity_poly.type
_entity_poly.pdbx_seq_one_letter_code
_entity_poly.pdbx_strand_id
1 'polypeptide(L)'
;MIIYILFFCLISSFTLHIIIIVLYIKIKDNKYFYWFIATVVLNMTIAGLLIVVTLSKPELIRELNLKMFFWLLSGFVTFLLLGIKILIFRNIYRRSKNPKWYHVNYFGKKVYEKGIVKQIEFLGVFFILPFFLIIGAFFVSRFILFIMTGKM
;
A
#
# COMPACT_ATOMS: atom_id res chain seq x y z
N MET A 1 2.45 -2.86 23.60
CA MET A 1 3.30 -3.09 22.39
C MET A 1 2.87 -4.28 21.55
N ILE A 2 2.62 -5.46 22.13
CA ILE A 2 2.30 -6.68 21.37
C ILE A 2 1.06 -6.56 20.47
N ILE A 3 0.02 -5.86 20.94
CA ILE A 3 -1.21 -5.63 20.16
C ILE A 3 -0.91 -4.83 18.89
N TYR A 4 -0.09 -3.77 18.96
CA TYR A 4 0.31 -3.01 17.77
C TYR A 4 1.04 -3.87 16.74
N ILE A 5 1.94 -4.75 17.21
CA ILE A 5 2.69 -5.67 16.34
C ILE A 5 1.75 -6.66 15.66
N LEU A 6 0.84 -7.27 16.42
CA LEU A 6 -0.15 -8.22 15.88
C LEU A 6 -1.09 -7.54 14.87
N PHE A 7 -1.57 -6.33 15.17
CA PHE A 7 -2.37 -5.54 14.23
C PHE A 7 -1.60 -5.21 12.95
N PHE A 8 -0.34 -4.75 13.07
CA PHE A 8 0.46 -4.39 11.92
C PHE A 8 0.80 -5.61 11.05
N CYS A 9 1.09 -6.75 11.69
CA CYS A 9 1.29 -8.03 11.02
C CYS A 9 0.02 -8.48 10.30
N LEU A 10 -1.14 -8.36 10.95
CA LEU A 10 -2.44 -8.69 10.36
C LEU A 10 -2.75 -7.80 9.14
N ILE A 11 -2.60 -6.49 9.26
CA ILE A 11 -2.83 -5.53 8.16
C ILE A 11 -1.89 -5.81 6.99
N SER A 12 -0.61 -6.06 7.27
CA SER A 12 0.38 -6.37 6.22
C SER A 12 0.05 -7.69 5.53
N SER A 13 -0.27 -8.73 6.29
CA SER A 13 -0.66 -10.03 5.77
C SER A 13 -1.96 -9.97 4.96
N PHE A 14 -2.95 -9.22 5.41
CA PHE A 14 -4.20 -9.00 4.68
C PHE A 14 -3.97 -8.25 3.36
N THR A 15 -3.06 -7.27 3.35
CA THR A 15 -2.66 -6.57 2.12
C THR A 15 -2.02 -7.54 1.13
N LEU A 16 -1.10 -8.39 1.59
CA LEU A 16 -0.48 -9.42 0.74
C LEU A 16 -1.51 -10.42 0.22
N HIS A 17 -2.49 -10.80 1.04
CA HIS A 17 -3.58 -11.69 0.65
C HIS A 17 -4.38 -11.12 -0.53
N ILE A 18 -4.75 -9.84 -0.48
CA ILE A 18 -5.44 -9.16 -1.60
C ILE A 18 -4.57 -9.19 -2.87
N ILE A 19 -3.27 -8.92 -2.76
CA ILE A 19 -2.35 -8.97 -3.90
C ILE A 19 -2.30 -10.37 -4.51
N ILE A 20 -2.23 -11.41 -3.68
CA ILE A 20 -2.21 -12.81 -4.14
C ILE A 20 -3.51 -13.16 -4.86
N ILE A 21 -4.67 -12.72 -4.36
CA ILE A 21 -5.96 -12.93 -5.04
C ILE A 21 -5.94 -12.31 -6.45
N VAL A 22 -5.50 -11.06 -6.55
CA VAL A 22 -5.41 -10.37 -7.86
C VAL A 22 -4.47 -11.11 -8.81
N LEU A 23 -3.33 -11.58 -8.31
CA LEU A 23 -2.37 -12.34 -9.11
C LEU A 23 -2.91 -13.71 -9.54
N TYR A 24 -3.62 -14.40 -8.65
CA TYR A 24 -4.24 -15.69 -8.94
C TYR A 24 -5.31 -15.55 -10.03
N ILE A 25 -6.19 -14.55 -9.93
CA ILE A 25 -7.22 -14.30 -10.96
C ILE A 25 -6.59 -14.02 -12.33
N LYS A 26 -5.48 -13.28 -12.35
CA LYS A 26 -4.82 -12.86 -13.59
C LYS A 26 -3.98 -13.96 -14.25
N ILE A 27 -3.23 -14.74 -13.46
CA ILE A 27 -2.24 -15.70 -13.98
C ILE A 27 -2.80 -17.13 -13.97
N LYS A 28 -3.72 -17.44 -13.06
CA LYS A 28 -4.34 -18.78 -12.85
C LYS A 28 -3.33 -19.91 -12.61
N ASP A 29 -2.20 -19.59 -11.98
CA ASP A 29 -1.17 -20.55 -11.63
C ASP A 29 -1.39 -21.13 -10.22
N ASN A 30 -1.20 -22.44 -10.09
CA ASN A 30 -1.29 -23.21 -8.85
C ASN A 30 -0.39 -22.65 -7.74
N LYS A 31 0.74 -22.03 -8.09
CA LYS A 31 1.60 -21.35 -7.10
C LYS A 31 0.82 -20.31 -6.29
N TYR A 32 0.03 -19.46 -6.94
CA TYR A 32 -0.73 -18.41 -6.24
C TYR A 32 -1.90 -18.98 -5.45
N PHE A 33 -2.43 -20.14 -5.84
CA PHE A 33 -3.43 -20.86 -5.07
C PHE A 33 -2.87 -21.37 -3.73
N TYR A 34 -1.68 -21.97 -3.72
CA TYR A 34 -1.02 -22.38 -2.48
C TYR A 34 -0.69 -21.18 -1.57
N TRP A 35 -0.20 -20.07 -2.14
CA TRP A 35 0.03 -18.83 -1.39
C TRP A 35 -1.27 -18.21 -0.86
N PHE A 36 -2.38 -18.34 -1.59
CA PHE A 36 -3.69 -17.92 -1.12
C PHE A 36 -4.08 -18.70 0.14
N ILE A 37 -4.01 -20.04 0.11
CA ILE A 37 -4.31 -20.87 1.28
C ILE A 37 -3.41 -20.51 2.46
N ALA A 38 -2.10 -20.38 2.22
CA ALA A 38 -1.14 -20.02 3.26
C ALA A 38 -1.48 -18.69 3.93
N THR A 39 -1.86 -17.67 3.15
CA THR A 39 -2.24 -16.36 3.68
C THR A 39 -3.59 -16.35 4.39
N VAL A 40 -4.55 -17.19 4.00
CA VAL A 40 -5.79 -17.41 4.79
C VAL A 40 -5.45 -17.95 6.17
N VAL A 41 -4.68 -19.04 6.22
CA VAL A 41 -4.30 -19.69 7.49
C VAL A 41 -3.51 -18.73 8.38
N LEU A 42 -2.59 -17.96 7.79
CA LEU A 42 -1.79 -16.98 8.53
C LEU A 42 -2.64 -15.83 9.08
N ASN A 43 -3.57 -15.29 8.28
CA ASN A 43 -4.52 -14.27 8.74
C ASN A 43 -5.42 -14.79 9.87
N MET A 44 -5.96 -16.00 9.73
CA MET A 44 -6.79 -16.62 10.77
C MET A 44 -5.99 -16.85 12.07
N THR A 45 -4.75 -17.34 11.95
CA THR A 45 -3.88 -17.56 13.11
C THR A 45 -3.57 -16.25 13.83
N ILE A 46 -3.18 -15.19 13.11
CA ILE A 46 -2.90 -13.89 13.72
C ILE A 46 -4.15 -13.31 14.36
N ALA A 47 -5.30 -13.37 13.69
CA ALA A 47 -6.57 -12.89 14.24
C ALA A 47 -6.95 -13.66 15.51
N GLY A 48 -6.81 -14.99 15.51
CA GLY A 48 -7.04 -15.83 16.68
C GLY A 48 -6.13 -15.48 17.85
N LEU A 49 -4.83 -15.30 17.60
CA LEU A 49 -3.87 -14.84 18.62
C LEU A 49 -4.26 -13.47 19.18
N LEU A 50 -4.70 -12.55 18.31
CA LEU A 50 -5.13 -11.22 18.72
C LEU A 50 -6.35 -11.32 19.64
N ILE A 51 -7.35 -12.13 19.29
CA ILE A 51 -8.52 -12.41 20.13
C ILE A 51 -8.10 -12.97 21.50
N VAL A 52 -7.27 -14.02 21.52
CA VAL A 52 -6.81 -14.65 22.77
C VAL A 52 -6.06 -13.64 23.64
N VAL A 53 -5.15 -12.85 23.08
CA VAL A 53 -4.42 -11.82 23.83
C VAL A 53 -5.37 -10.76 24.39
N THR A 54 -6.33 -10.31 23.59
CA THR A 54 -7.29 -9.28 24.02
C THR A 54 -8.25 -9.76 25.12
N LEU A 55 -8.66 -11.03 25.09
CA LEU A 55 -9.52 -11.61 26.11
C LEU A 55 -8.77 -11.91 27.40
N SER A 56 -7.53 -12.43 27.29
CA SER A 56 -6.70 -12.76 28.45
C SER A 56 -6.16 -11.53 29.17
N LYS A 57 -5.98 -10.41 28.46
CA LYS A 57 -5.37 -9.18 28.96
C LYS A 57 -6.09 -7.92 28.46
N PRO A 58 -7.33 -7.67 28.90
CA PRO A 58 -8.13 -6.53 28.45
C PRO A 58 -7.51 -5.17 28.80
N GLU A 59 -6.67 -5.11 29.83
CA GLU A 59 -5.90 -3.92 30.21
C GLU A 59 -5.04 -3.38 29.06
N LEU A 60 -4.49 -4.27 28.22
CA LEU A 60 -3.66 -3.89 27.07
C LEU A 60 -4.44 -3.12 26.00
N ILE A 61 -5.76 -3.30 25.92
CA ILE A 61 -6.64 -2.54 25.02
C ILE A 61 -6.94 -1.16 25.62
N ARG A 62 -7.10 -1.08 26.95
CA ARG A 62 -7.42 0.18 27.64
C ARG A 62 -6.25 1.16 27.60
N GLU A 63 -5.03 0.65 27.63
CA GLU A 63 -3.79 1.45 27.51
C GLU A 63 -3.45 1.82 26.06
N LEU A 64 -4.27 1.44 25.10
CA LEU A 64 -3.96 1.59 23.68
C LEU A 64 -4.15 3.05 23.26
N ASN A 65 -3.02 3.73 23.04
CA ASN A 65 -2.98 5.06 22.45
C ASN A 65 -3.46 5.03 20.98
N LEU A 66 -4.75 5.28 20.78
CA LEU A 66 -5.38 5.35 19.46
C LEU A 66 -4.73 6.37 18.53
N LYS A 67 -4.21 7.48 19.06
CA LYS A 67 -3.52 8.50 18.26
C LYS A 67 -2.26 7.91 17.61
N MET A 68 -1.47 7.16 18.37
CA MET A 68 -0.29 6.45 17.86
C MET A 68 -0.68 5.36 16.87
N PHE A 69 -1.77 4.62 17.15
CA PHE A 69 -2.30 3.61 16.23
C PHE A 69 -2.66 4.21 14.86
N PHE A 70 -3.48 5.26 14.84
CA PHE A 70 -3.89 5.91 13.59
C PHE A 70 -2.71 6.55 12.86
N TRP A 71 -1.73 7.09 13.58
CA TRP A 71 -0.51 7.58 12.97
C TRP A 71 0.27 6.47 12.25
N LEU A 72 0.50 5.33 12.91
CA LEU A 72 1.16 4.17 12.28
C LEU A 72 0.37 3.63 11.07
N LEU A 73 -0.95 3.52 11.21
CA LEU A 73 -1.82 3.07 10.12
C LEU A 73 -1.77 4.04 8.92
N SER A 74 -1.81 5.34 9.18
CA SER A 74 -1.71 6.36 8.14
C SER A 74 -0.36 6.31 7.42
N GLY A 75 0.74 6.06 8.15
CA GLY A 75 2.06 5.86 7.58
C GLY A 75 2.09 4.65 6.65
N PHE A 76 1.59 3.50 7.12
CA PHE A 76 1.49 2.28 6.31
C PHE A 76 0.74 2.52 5.00
N VAL A 77 -0.47 3.10 5.07
CA VAL A 77 -1.28 3.41 3.89
C VAL A 77 -0.56 4.39 2.97
N THR A 78 0.08 5.43 3.51
CA THR A 78 0.83 6.42 2.72
C THR A 78 1.96 5.76 1.93
N PHE A 79 2.76 4.90 2.56
CA PHE A 79 3.84 4.19 1.88
C PHE A 79 3.32 3.20 0.83
N LEU A 80 2.20 2.53 1.10
CA LEU A 80 1.54 1.64 0.14
C LEU A 80 1.11 2.43 -1.10
N LEU A 81 0.37 3.52 -0.93
CA LEU A 81 -0.09 4.38 -2.02
C LEU A 81 1.09 5.01 -2.79
N LEU A 82 2.14 5.41 -2.08
CA LEU A 82 3.36 5.91 -2.71
C LEU A 82 4.02 4.84 -3.59
N GLY A 83 4.12 3.60 -3.09
CA GLY A 83 4.66 2.46 -3.84
C GLY A 83 3.88 2.20 -5.13
N ILE A 84 2.53 2.23 -5.07
CA ILE A 84 1.68 2.09 -6.27
C ILE A 84 1.99 3.19 -7.28
N LYS A 85 2.07 4.45 -6.84
CA LYS A 85 2.39 5.59 -7.73
C LYS A 85 3.76 5.42 -8.37
N ILE A 86 4.79 5.07 -7.59
CA ILE A 86 6.15 4.83 -8.09
C ILE A 86 6.13 3.73 -9.17
N LEU A 87 5.41 2.63 -8.94
CA LEU A 87 5.29 1.54 -9.92
C LEU A 87 4.63 2.01 -11.23
N ILE A 88 3.56 2.80 -11.14
CA ILE A 88 2.88 3.37 -12.31
C ILE A 88 3.83 4.30 -13.07
N PHE A 89 4.47 5.25 -12.40
CA PHE A 89 5.40 6.18 -13.02
C PHE A 89 6.61 5.46 -13.65
N ARG A 90 7.17 4.46 -12.97
CA ARG A 90 8.24 3.62 -13.52
C ARG A 90 7.81 2.91 -14.80
N ASN A 91 6.59 2.39 -14.85
CA ASN A 91 6.05 1.71 -16.03
C ASN A 91 5.84 2.68 -17.20
N ILE A 92 5.31 3.88 -16.94
CA ILE A 92 5.15 4.95 -17.93
C ILE A 92 6.52 5.38 -18.46
N TYR A 93 7.48 5.63 -17.57
CA TYR A 93 8.84 6.01 -17.93
C TYR A 93 9.55 4.95 -18.76
N ARG A 94 9.37 3.66 -18.44
CA ARG A 94 9.91 2.57 -19.26
C ARG A 94 9.29 2.56 -20.66
N ARG A 95 7.98 2.81 -20.79
CA ARG A 95 7.30 2.89 -22.10
C ARG A 95 7.72 4.12 -22.90
N SER A 96 7.99 5.25 -22.25
CA SER A 96 8.45 6.47 -22.92
C SER A 96 9.81 6.32 -23.60
N LYS A 97 10.64 5.39 -23.14
CA LYS A 97 11.93 5.07 -23.78
C LYS A 97 11.81 4.13 -24.98
N ASN A 98 10.68 3.45 -25.17
CA ASN A 98 10.53 2.48 -26.25
C ASN A 98 10.17 3.22 -27.57
N PRO A 99 10.93 3.01 -28.67
CA PRO A 99 10.69 3.64 -29.98
C PRO A 99 9.28 3.43 -30.53
N LYS A 100 8.55 2.40 -30.08
CA LYS A 100 7.15 2.17 -30.47
C LYS A 100 6.19 3.27 -30.00
N TRP A 101 6.53 3.99 -28.93
CA TRP A 101 5.63 4.94 -28.27
C TRP A 101 6.00 6.40 -28.51
N TYR A 102 6.95 6.67 -29.39
CA TYR A 102 7.29 8.01 -29.80
C TYR A 102 7.79 8.01 -31.23
N HIS A 103 7.58 9.12 -31.91
CA HIS A 103 8.29 9.44 -33.14
C HIS A 103 9.08 10.73 -32.94
N VAL A 104 10.03 10.96 -33.84
CA VAL A 104 10.76 12.22 -33.91
C VAL A 104 10.09 13.04 -35.02
N ASN A 105 9.62 14.23 -34.69
CA ASN A 105 8.99 15.10 -35.68
C ASN A 105 10.03 15.73 -36.62
N TYR A 106 9.56 16.50 -37.61
CA TYR A 106 10.41 17.20 -38.56
C TYR A 106 11.48 18.10 -37.90
N PHE A 107 11.21 18.64 -36.71
CA PHE A 107 12.13 19.49 -35.94
C PHE A 107 13.10 18.71 -35.03
N GLY A 108 13.18 17.39 -35.16
CA GLY A 108 14.01 16.58 -34.27
C GLY A 108 13.44 16.42 -32.85
N LYS A 109 12.21 16.89 -32.58
CA LYS A 109 11.59 16.81 -31.26
C LYS A 109 10.86 15.48 -31.09
N LYS A 110 11.07 14.85 -29.94
CA LYS A 110 10.37 13.64 -29.53
C LYS A 110 8.90 13.94 -29.22
N VAL A 111 8.00 13.29 -29.95
CA VAL A 111 6.54 13.39 -29.77
C VAL A 111 6.01 12.02 -29.36
N TYR A 112 5.29 11.97 -28.24
CA TYR A 112 4.75 10.73 -27.70
C TYR A 112 3.42 10.36 -28.34
N GLU A 113 3.25 9.07 -28.61
CA GLU A 113 2.01 8.52 -29.16
C GLU A 113 0.90 8.43 -28.12
N LYS A 114 -0.35 8.50 -28.60
CA LYS A 114 -1.53 8.26 -27.77
C LYS A 114 -1.49 6.84 -27.20
N GLY A 115 -1.83 6.68 -25.92
CA GLY A 115 -1.86 5.38 -25.24
C GLY A 115 -0.59 4.99 -24.48
N ILE A 116 0.44 5.86 -24.46
CA ILE A 116 1.63 5.67 -23.60
C ILE A 116 1.28 5.54 -22.11
N VAL A 117 0.27 6.29 -21.66
CA VAL A 117 -0.37 6.14 -20.35
C VAL A 117 -1.66 5.36 -20.55
N LYS A 118 -1.81 4.23 -19.86
CA LYS A 118 -3.04 3.45 -19.93
C LYS A 118 -4.13 4.16 -19.12
N GLN A 119 -5.38 4.09 -19.57
CA GLN A 119 -6.52 4.70 -18.86
C GLN A 119 -6.62 4.22 -17.40
N ILE A 120 -6.41 2.92 -17.14
CA ILE A 120 -6.42 2.35 -15.78
C ILE A 120 -5.32 2.95 -14.91
N GLU A 121 -4.13 3.22 -15.46
CA GLU A 121 -3.01 3.83 -14.72
C GLU A 121 -3.31 5.30 -14.40
N PHE A 122 -3.88 6.03 -15.36
CA PHE A 122 -4.30 7.42 -15.16
C PHE A 122 -5.39 7.53 -14.10
N LEU A 123 -6.48 6.75 -14.24
CA LEU A 123 -7.57 6.70 -13.28
C LEU A 123 -7.08 6.28 -11.90
N GLY A 124 -6.20 5.26 -11.83
CA GLY A 124 -5.59 4.81 -10.59
C GLY A 124 -4.86 5.94 -9.86
N VAL A 125 -3.98 6.68 -10.55
CA VAL A 125 -3.29 7.83 -9.95
C VAL A 125 -4.27 8.92 -9.52
N PHE A 126 -5.26 9.24 -10.35
CA PHE A 126 -6.25 10.28 -10.08
C PHE A 126 -7.08 9.96 -8.83
N PHE A 127 -7.62 8.75 -8.73
CA PHE A 127 -8.41 8.33 -7.57
C PHE A 127 -7.58 8.16 -6.30
N ILE A 128 -6.32 7.73 -6.41
CA ILE A 128 -5.43 7.59 -5.25
C ILE A 128 -4.99 8.95 -4.68
N LEU A 129 -4.89 9.98 -5.54
CA LEU A 129 -4.37 11.29 -5.17
C LEU A 129 -5.04 11.93 -3.94
N PRO A 130 -6.38 12.09 -3.86
CA PRO A 130 -7.03 12.73 -2.73
C PRO A 130 -6.76 11.98 -1.41
N PHE A 131 -6.86 10.65 -1.41
CA PHE A 131 -6.59 9.84 -0.22
C PHE A 131 -5.12 9.92 0.20
N PHE A 132 -4.19 9.86 -0.77
CA PHE A 132 -2.77 10.00 -0.50
C PHE A 132 -2.44 11.35 0.13
N LEU A 133 -3.07 12.44 -0.34
CA LEU A 133 -2.84 13.77 0.21
C LEU A 133 -3.42 13.92 1.62
N ILE A 134 -4.66 13.47 1.85
CA ILE A 134 -5.31 13.58 3.17
C ILE A 134 -4.58 12.74 4.21
N ILE A 135 -4.38 11.44 3.92
CA ILE A 135 -3.76 10.50 4.85
C ILE A 135 -2.26 10.81 5.01
N GLY A 136 -1.59 11.15 3.91
CA GLY A 136 -0.18 11.53 3.91
C GLY A 136 0.07 12.83 4.67
N ALA A 137 -0.78 13.85 4.53
CA ALA A 137 -0.66 15.08 5.29
C ALA A 137 -0.79 14.83 6.81
N PHE A 138 -1.74 13.98 7.22
CA PHE A 138 -1.85 13.58 8.63
C PHE A 138 -0.60 12.86 9.13
N PHE A 139 -0.08 11.89 8.37
CA PHE A 139 1.14 11.17 8.74
C PHE A 139 2.36 12.11 8.86
N VAL A 140 2.59 12.92 7.82
CA VAL A 140 3.76 13.81 7.72
C VAL A 140 3.71 14.93 8.75
N SER A 141 2.55 15.57 8.95
CA SER A 141 2.42 16.63 9.97
C SER A 141 2.74 16.13 11.38
N ARG A 142 2.26 14.93 11.74
CA ARG A 142 2.58 14.29 13.01
C ARG A 142 4.04 13.84 13.10
N PHE A 143 4.61 13.37 12.00
CA PHE A 143 6.02 13.01 11.95
C PHE A 143 6.93 14.22 12.17
N ILE A 144 6.63 15.36 11.52
CA ILE A 144 7.34 16.62 11.72
C ILE A 144 7.21 17.08 13.17
N LEU A 145 5.98 17.06 13.72
CA LEU A 145 5.74 17.42 15.12
C LEU A 145 6.56 16.54 16.09
N PHE A 146 6.61 15.24 15.82
CA PHE A 146 7.38 14.28 16.60
C PHE A 146 8.88 14.59 16.54
N ILE A 147 9.43 14.90 15.37
CA ILE A 147 10.85 15.30 15.23
C ILE A 147 11.13 16.58 16.01
N MET A 148 10.24 17.58 15.93
CA MET A 148 10.45 18.89 16.56
C MET A 148 10.30 18.86 18.09
N THR A 149 9.35 18.09 18.60
CA THR A 149 8.95 18.15 20.02
C THR A 149 9.28 16.89 20.81
N GLY A 150 9.67 15.80 20.14
CA GLY A 150 9.84 14.47 20.75
C GLY A 150 8.54 13.83 21.24
N LYS A 151 7.39 14.46 21.02
CA LYS A 151 6.07 14.02 21.52
C LYS A 151 5.14 13.70 20.37
N MET A 152 4.32 12.66 20.55
CA MET A 152 3.36 12.21 19.53
C MET A 152 1.94 12.74 19.76
#